data_AF-A0AAV9TDP5-F1
#
_entry.id   AF-A0AAV9TDP5-F1
#
_cell.length_a   1.000
_cell.length_b   1.000
_cell.length_c   1.000
_cell.angle_alpha   90.00
_cell.angle_beta   90.00
_cell.angle_gamma   90.00
#
_symmetry.space_group_name_H-M   'P 1'
#
loop_
_entity.id
_entity.type
_entity.pdbx_description
1 polymer ?
#
loop_
_entity_poly.entity_id
_entity_poly.type
_entity_poly.pdbx_seq_one_letter_code
_entity_poly.pdbx_strand_id
1 'polypeptide(L)'
;MPRGELTKAIYIDARPTGTRLLELPPPGKSVDATISLRPDMIFGLANGNLDVNMVARIGFNVQGANPSKSHDLLDRISPRPSKVMTPKDYTFSEDALPKPTTDIVEVKRNIKQFGYGLVKDALAPEQVQILRRAILEQAAGERKAGVGDIEGGTNQRLWNVVNKGAEFLDLLNHPLFDELLAWYLGDYSYLSQASVNILGPNNLPMPFHRDQVPMNPFTDDPVGLSFMFYMEDSSKMNGATQVIPASHIGHDAIFLNHD
;
A
#
# COMPACT_ATOMS: atom_id res chain seq x y z
N MET A 1 16.26 9.74 -19.12
CA MET A 1 16.84 11.09 -18.98
C MET A 1 17.83 11.06 -17.83
N PRO A 2 19.08 11.53 -18.00
CA PRO A 2 19.99 11.72 -16.87
C PRO A 2 19.33 12.68 -15.87
N ARG A 3 19.39 12.36 -14.57
CA ARG A 3 18.94 13.28 -13.53
C ARG A 3 19.95 14.42 -13.49
N GLY A 4 19.59 15.62 -13.93
CA GLY A 4 20.46 16.79 -13.81
C GLY A 4 20.80 17.04 -12.34
N GLU A 5 22.03 17.46 -12.05
CA GLU A 5 22.40 17.86 -10.70
C GLU A 5 21.72 19.18 -10.33
N LEU A 6 21.24 19.27 -9.08
CA LEU A 6 20.76 20.52 -8.50
C LEU A 6 21.93 21.50 -8.44
N THR A 7 21.94 22.52 -9.28
CA THR A 7 23.02 23.52 -9.32
C THR A 7 22.91 24.56 -8.19
N LYS A 8 21.78 24.61 -7.48
CA LYS A 8 21.52 25.58 -6.41
C LYS A 8 20.46 25.07 -5.42
N ALA A 9 20.73 25.18 -4.13
CA ALA A 9 19.73 24.97 -3.08
C ALA A 9 18.86 26.22 -2.92
N ILE A 10 17.56 26.03 -2.73
CA ILE A 10 16.62 27.08 -2.35
C ILE A 10 16.05 26.75 -0.96
N TYR A 11 15.83 27.77 -0.15
CA TYR A 11 15.26 27.61 1.18
C TYR A 11 13.84 28.16 1.20
N ILE A 12 12.90 27.40 1.76
CA ILE A 12 11.51 27.81 1.92
C ILE A 12 11.25 27.99 3.41
N ASP A 13 10.91 29.22 3.81
CA ASP A 13 10.42 29.50 5.15
C ASP A 13 8.90 29.44 5.11
N ALA A 14 8.32 28.34 5.60
CA ALA A 14 6.88 28.07 5.60
C ALA A 14 6.21 28.29 6.98
N ARG A 15 6.83 29.09 7.86
CA ARG A 15 6.29 29.37 9.20
C ARG A 15 4.97 30.17 9.13
N PRO A 16 4.14 30.14 10.19
CA PRO A 16 2.83 30.80 10.20
C PRO A 16 2.84 32.30 9.89
N THR A 17 3.99 32.97 10.03
CA THR A 17 4.18 34.39 9.71
C THR A 17 4.18 34.71 8.21
N GLY A 18 4.16 33.69 7.34
CA GLY A 18 4.11 33.83 5.89
C GLY A 18 5.15 32.96 5.19
N THR A 19 4.84 32.54 3.96
CA THR A 19 5.74 31.70 3.14
C THR A 19 6.66 32.57 2.29
N ARG A 20 7.99 32.34 2.36
CA ARG A 20 8.99 33.07 1.55
C ARG A 20 10.11 32.19 1.04
N LEU A 21 10.60 32.51 -0.17
CA LEU A 21 11.82 31.94 -0.74
C LEU A 21 13.04 32.69 -0.20
N LEU A 22 14.07 31.94 0.15
CA LEU A 22 15.32 32.43 0.72
C LEU A 22 16.51 31.80 -0.02
N GLU A 23 17.58 32.57 -0.13
CA GLU A 23 18.87 32.12 -0.68
C GLU A 23 19.72 31.42 0.38
N LEU A 24 19.49 31.71 1.67
CA LEU A 24 20.18 31.13 2.81
C LEU A 24 19.21 30.97 4.01
N PRO A 25 19.46 30.02 4.94
CA PRO A 25 18.69 29.93 6.18
C PRO A 25 18.81 31.20 7.03
N PRO A 26 17.74 31.60 7.76
CA PRO A 26 17.83 32.71 8.70
C PRO A 26 18.88 32.46 9.79
N PRO A 27 19.58 33.50 10.28
CA PRO A 27 20.57 33.33 11.36
C PRO A 27 19.99 32.61 12.58
N GLY A 28 20.73 31.63 13.11
CA GLY A 28 20.32 30.85 14.28
C GLY A 28 19.16 29.87 14.04
N LYS A 29 18.81 29.57 12.78
CA LYS A 29 17.81 28.57 12.43
C LYS A 29 18.44 27.39 11.70
N SER A 30 18.08 26.18 12.10
CA SER A 30 18.42 24.95 11.41
C SER A 30 17.40 24.65 10.31
N VAL A 31 17.83 23.93 9.27
CA VAL A 31 16.92 23.35 8.29
C VAL A 31 16.16 22.20 8.95
N ASP A 32 14.83 22.24 8.88
CA ASP A 32 13.96 21.20 9.43
C ASP A 32 14.01 19.91 8.58
N ALA A 33 13.96 20.07 7.26
CA ALA A 33 14.06 19.00 6.28
C ALA A 33 14.66 19.53 4.97
N THR A 34 15.50 18.72 4.33
CA THR A 34 16.00 18.92 2.97
C THR A 34 15.23 18.00 2.05
N ILE A 35 14.64 18.56 1.01
CA ILE A 35 13.85 17.81 0.02
C ILE A 35 14.52 17.88 -1.35
N SER A 36 14.51 16.75 -2.06
CA SER A 36 14.84 16.70 -3.49
C SER A 36 13.59 16.29 -4.25
N LEU A 37 13.08 17.22 -5.06
CA LEU A 37 11.88 17.04 -5.87
C LEU A 37 12.10 17.65 -7.26
N ARG A 38 11.63 16.98 -8.31
CA ARG A 38 11.76 17.50 -9.67
C ARG A 38 10.86 18.71 -9.88
N PRO A 39 11.29 19.74 -10.65
CA PRO A 39 10.44 20.91 -10.93
C PRO A 39 9.07 20.57 -11.51
N ASP A 40 8.98 19.59 -12.41
CA ASP A 40 7.71 19.15 -13.00
C ASP A 40 6.72 18.61 -11.95
N MET A 41 7.22 18.00 -10.87
CA MET A 41 6.38 17.49 -9.79
C MET A 41 5.90 18.62 -8.87
N ILE A 42 6.72 19.66 -8.63
CA ILE A 42 6.29 20.86 -7.89
C ILE A 42 5.14 21.54 -8.64
N PHE A 43 5.31 21.78 -9.94
CA PHE A 43 4.24 22.38 -10.75
C PHE A 43 3.04 21.46 -10.90
N GLY A 44 3.25 20.15 -11.00
CA GLY A 44 2.19 19.16 -11.01
C GLY A 44 1.33 19.22 -9.75
N LEU A 45 1.96 19.27 -8.56
CA LEU A 45 1.26 19.45 -7.27
C LEU A 45 0.52 20.78 -7.21
N ALA A 46 1.20 21.89 -7.49
CA ALA A 46 0.63 23.23 -7.38
C ALA A 46 -0.60 23.44 -8.29
N ASN A 47 -0.60 22.79 -9.46
CA ASN A 47 -1.72 22.84 -10.40
C ASN A 47 -2.83 21.82 -10.09
N GLY A 48 -2.65 20.95 -9.08
CA GLY A 48 -3.59 19.88 -8.75
C GLY A 48 -3.59 18.71 -9.76
N ASN A 49 -2.51 18.57 -10.54
CA ASN A 49 -2.31 17.51 -11.54
C ASN A 49 -1.58 16.29 -10.98
N LEU A 50 -0.97 16.41 -9.80
CA LEU A 50 -0.37 15.31 -9.06
C LEU A 50 -0.93 15.27 -7.63
N ASP A 51 -1.10 14.07 -7.12
CA ASP A 51 -1.45 13.81 -5.72
C ASP A 51 -0.22 13.88 -4.80
N VAL A 52 -0.45 14.32 -3.56
CA VAL A 52 0.59 14.49 -2.53
C VAL A 52 1.27 13.16 -2.20
N ASN A 53 0.50 12.08 -2.03
CA ASN A 53 1.01 10.76 -1.66
C ASN A 53 1.86 10.16 -2.78
N MET A 54 1.39 10.32 -4.02
CA MET A 54 2.14 9.90 -5.20
C MET A 54 3.52 10.55 -5.20
N VAL A 55 3.56 11.89 -5.05
CA VAL A 55 4.83 12.62 -5.05
C VAL A 55 5.71 12.22 -3.88
N ALA A 56 5.16 12.14 -2.67
CA ALA A 56 5.87 11.69 -1.47
C ALA A 56 6.56 10.33 -1.64
N ARG A 57 5.96 9.42 -2.41
CA ARG A 57 6.48 8.06 -2.58
C ARG A 57 7.45 7.89 -3.74
N ILE A 58 7.22 8.56 -4.88
CA ILE A 58 8.00 8.29 -6.11
C ILE A 58 8.96 9.44 -6.50
N GLY A 59 8.68 10.65 -6.01
CA GLY A 59 9.33 11.87 -6.46
C GLY A 59 10.23 12.52 -5.41
N PHE A 60 10.17 12.04 -4.18
CA PHE A 60 10.53 12.83 -3.01
C PHE A 60 11.55 12.09 -2.15
N ASN A 61 12.77 12.63 -2.15
CA ASN A 61 13.79 12.20 -1.20
C ASN A 61 13.87 13.22 -0.07
N VAL A 62 13.75 12.76 1.17
CA VAL A 62 13.81 13.59 2.38
C VAL A 62 15.07 13.24 3.16
N GLN A 63 15.80 14.27 3.58
CA GLN A 63 16.92 14.15 4.51
C GLN A 63 16.73 15.15 5.65
N GLY A 64 17.02 14.75 6.89
CA GLY A 64 16.91 15.63 8.06
C GLY A 64 16.19 14.97 9.23
N ALA A 65 16.03 15.75 10.30
CA ALA A 65 15.57 15.22 11.59
C ALA A 65 14.06 15.01 11.69
N ASN A 66 13.25 15.58 10.78
CA ASN A 66 11.79 15.46 10.88
C ASN A 66 11.13 15.23 9.51
N PRO A 67 11.01 13.96 9.07
CA PRO A 67 10.34 13.59 7.81
C PRO A 67 8.87 14.02 7.75
N SER A 68 8.15 14.11 8.86
CA SER A 68 6.72 14.50 8.85
C SER A 68 6.50 15.92 8.31
N LYS A 69 7.40 16.85 8.60
CA LYS A 69 7.36 18.24 8.10
C LYS A 69 7.49 18.34 6.58
N SER A 70 8.01 17.32 5.93
CA SER A 70 8.19 17.30 4.48
C SER A 70 6.88 17.00 3.74
N HIS A 71 5.98 16.19 4.32
CA HIS A 71 4.60 16.01 3.83
C HIS A 71 3.77 17.29 4.01
N ASP A 72 3.88 17.96 5.16
CA ASP A 72 3.21 19.25 5.41
C ASP A 72 3.51 20.28 4.30
N LEU A 73 4.73 20.27 3.75
CA LEU A 73 5.11 21.15 2.66
C LEU A 73 4.39 20.76 1.35
N LEU A 74 4.32 19.48 1.02
CA LEU A 74 3.60 19.01 -0.17
C LEU A 74 2.10 19.35 -0.09
N ASP A 75 1.49 19.18 1.08
CA ASP A 75 0.11 19.54 1.35
C ASP A 75 -0.16 21.03 1.18
N ARG A 76 0.79 21.89 1.58
CA ARG A 76 0.69 23.34 1.41
C ARG A 76 0.84 23.80 -0.03
N ILE A 77 1.56 23.03 -0.86
CA ILE A 77 1.72 23.33 -2.29
C ILE A 77 0.46 22.90 -3.05
N SER A 78 -0.14 21.77 -2.68
CA SER A 78 -1.28 21.21 -3.36
C SER A 78 -2.57 22.00 -3.07
N PRO A 79 -3.43 22.28 -4.08
CA PRO A 79 -4.80 22.75 -3.83
C PRO A 79 -5.71 21.65 -3.25
N ARG A 80 -5.19 20.41 -3.14
CA ARG A 80 -5.87 19.23 -2.60
C ARG A 80 -4.94 18.54 -1.59
N PRO A 81 -4.89 19.01 -0.33
CA PRO A 81 -4.03 18.43 0.68
C PRO A 81 -4.48 17.00 1.03
N SER A 82 -3.53 16.18 1.51
CA SER A 82 -3.78 14.86 2.06
C SER A 82 -4.81 14.91 3.20
N LYS A 83 -5.67 13.89 3.24
CA LYS A 83 -6.61 13.68 4.34
C LYS A 83 -5.88 13.08 5.53
N VAL A 84 -5.59 13.87 6.54
CA VAL A 84 -4.92 13.41 7.77
C VAL A 84 -5.93 12.71 8.68
N MET A 85 -5.64 11.47 9.08
CA MET A 85 -6.43 10.76 10.08
C MET A 85 -6.06 11.23 11.48
N THR A 86 -7.06 11.30 12.36
CA THR A 86 -6.88 11.53 13.80
C THR A 86 -6.98 10.21 14.56
N PRO A 87 -6.45 10.11 15.80
CA PRO A 87 -6.57 8.89 16.59
C PRO A 87 -8.00 8.35 16.71
N LYS A 88 -9.02 9.21 16.70
CA LYS A 88 -10.42 8.80 16.75
C LYS A 88 -10.85 7.98 15.53
N ASP A 89 -10.17 8.17 14.40
CA ASP A 89 -10.48 7.53 13.12
C ASP A 89 -9.91 6.10 13.03
N TYR A 90 -8.92 5.74 13.86
CA TYR A 90 -8.24 4.44 13.81
C TYR A 90 -8.01 3.75 15.17
N THR A 91 -8.52 4.31 16.27
CA THR A 91 -8.47 3.66 17.58
C THR A 91 -9.68 2.75 17.75
N PHE A 92 -9.44 1.44 17.68
CA PHE A 92 -10.45 0.42 17.91
C PHE A 92 -10.05 -0.49 19.07
N SER A 93 -11.03 -0.98 19.84
CA SER A 93 -10.77 -2.09 20.75
C SER A 93 -10.55 -3.38 19.95
N GLU A 94 -9.79 -4.32 20.49
CA GLU A 94 -9.55 -5.61 19.83
C GLU A 94 -10.85 -6.35 19.52
N ASP A 95 -11.85 -6.27 20.42
CA ASP A 95 -13.15 -6.89 20.21
C ASP A 95 -13.98 -6.29 19.09
N ALA A 96 -13.71 -5.03 18.72
CA ALA A 96 -14.39 -4.36 17.63
C ALA A 96 -13.77 -4.71 16.27
N LEU A 97 -12.53 -5.22 16.23
CA LEU A 97 -11.85 -5.55 14.98
C LEU A 97 -12.54 -6.72 14.25
N PRO A 98 -12.46 -6.75 12.90
CA PRO A 98 -12.98 -7.85 12.10
C PRO A 98 -12.50 -9.22 12.61
N LYS A 99 -13.46 -10.12 12.85
CA LYS A 99 -13.22 -11.53 13.14
C LYS A 99 -13.59 -12.36 11.90
N PRO A 100 -12.94 -13.51 11.65
CA PRO A 100 -13.34 -14.40 10.57
C PRO A 100 -14.81 -14.79 10.68
N THR A 101 -15.59 -14.55 9.62
CA THR A 101 -17.04 -14.81 9.58
C THR A 101 -17.44 -15.37 8.22
N THR A 102 -18.50 -16.18 8.18
CA THR A 102 -19.13 -16.63 6.93
C THR A 102 -20.25 -15.69 6.46
N ASP A 103 -20.62 -14.69 7.26
CA ASP A 103 -21.63 -13.69 6.90
C ASP A 103 -21.03 -12.61 5.99
N ILE A 104 -21.39 -12.65 4.70
CA ILE A 104 -20.92 -11.69 3.72
C ILE A 104 -21.38 -10.25 4.01
N VAL A 105 -22.53 -10.06 4.66
CA VAL A 105 -23.01 -8.73 5.03
C VAL A 105 -22.08 -8.12 6.08
N GLU A 106 -21.64 -8.94 7.04
CA GLU A 106 -20.64 -8.54 8.02
C GLU A 106 -19.28 -8.25 7.38
N VAL A 107 -18.82 -9.07 6.42
CA VAL A 107 -17.59 -8.81 5.66
C VAL A 107 -17.66 -7.46 4.94
N LYS A 108 -18.76 -7.18 4.25
CA LYS A 108 -19.01 -5.90 3.55
C LYS A 108 -19.00 -4.71 4.53
N ARG A 109 -19.62 -4.86 5.72
CA ARG A 109 -19.57 -3.85 6.79
C ARG A 109 -18.13 -3.61 7.26
N ASN A 110 -17.38 -4.69 7.48
CA ASN A 110 -16.00 -4.63 7.94
C ASN A 110 -15.07 -3.97 6.93
N ILE A 111 -15.20 -4.28 5.63
CA ILE A 111 -14.44 -3.61 4.56
C ILE A 111 -14.70 -2.10 4.58
N LYS A 112 -15.96 -1.67 4.69
CA LYS A 112 -16.30 -0.24 4.76
C LYS A 112 -15.72 0.45 6.00
N GLN A 113 -15.82 -0.18 7.16
CA GLN A 113 -15.42 0.42 8.44
C GLN A 113 -13.91 0.38 8.68
N PHE A 114 -13.27 -0.75 8.40
CA PHE A 114 -11.88 -1.03 8.78
C PHE A 114 -10.94 -1.12 7.57
N GLY A 115 -11.46 -1.13 6.34
CA GLY A 115 -10.66 -1.25 5.12
C GLY A 115 -10.30 -2.68 4.74
N TYR A 116 -10.73 -3.66 5.55
CA TYR A 116 -10.54 -5.08 5.29
C TYR A 116 -11.66 -5.91 5.93
N GLY A 117 -11.85 -7.13 5.44
CA GLY A 117 -12.76 -8.13 6.01
C GLY A 117 -12.12 -9.51 5.98
N LEU A 118 -12.54 -10.38 6.90
CA LEU A 118 -12.01 -11.75 7.02
C LEU A 118 -13.13 -12.74 6.72
N VAL A 119 -13.01 -13.45 5.60
CA VAL A 119 -13.96 -14.49 5.21
C VAL A 119 -13.49 -15.81 5.80
N LYS A 120 -14.33 -16.41 6.65
CA LYS A 120 -14.09 -17.74 7.22
C LYS A 120 -14.50 -18.81 6.21
N ASP A 121 -13.76 -19.91 6.18
CA ASP A 121 -14.07 -21.10 5.36
C ASP A 121 -14.22 -20.75 3.86
N ALA A 122 -13.46 -19.75 3.40
CA ALA A 122 -13.51 -19.26 2.03
C ALA A 122 -13.09 -20.31 0.99
N LEU A 123 -12.29 -21.30 1.38
CA LEU A 123 -11.91 -22.44 0.55
C LEU A 123 -12.10 -23.72 1.35
N ALA A 124 -12.62 -24.76 0.69
CA ALA A 124 -12.66 -26.09 1.26
C ALA A 124 -11.23 -26.64 1.46
N PRO A 125 -11.00 -27.51 2.47
CA PRO A 125 -9.69 -28.10 2.71
C PRO A 125 -9.06 -28.73 1.45
N GLU A 126 -9.86 -29.39 0.61
CA GLU A 126 -9.42 -30.00 -0.63
C GLU A 126 -8.93 -28.96 -1.65
N GLN A 127 -9.62 -27.81 -1.77
CA GLN A 127 -9.19 -26.72 -2.64
C GLN A 127 -7.87 -26.12 -2.16
N VAL A 128 -7.69 -25.97 -0.84
CA VAL A 128 -6.43 -25.52 -0.25
C VAL A 128 -5.30 -26.49 -0.60
N GLN A 129 -5.52 -27.81 -0.48
CA GLN A 129 -4.49 -28.80 -0.83
C GLN A 129 -4.12 -28.77 -2.32
N ILE A 130 -5.11 -28.62 -3.22
CA ILE A 130 -4.88 -28.52 -4.66
C ILE A 130 -4.02 -27.30 -4.98
N LEU A 131 -4.43 -26.12 -4.50
CA LEU A 131 -3.70 -24.86 -4.72
C LEU A 131 -2.30 -24.91 -4.11
N ARG A 132 -2.17 -25.40 -2.88
CA ARG A 132 -0.87 -25.51 -2.19
C ARG A 132 0.10 -26.40 -2.96
N ARG A 133 -0.36 -27.56 -3.45
CA ARG A 133 0.47 -28.46 -4.26
C ARG A 133 0.95 -27.75 -5.52
N ALA A 134 0.04 -27.14 -6.28
CA ALA A 134 0.37 -26.40 -7.50
C ALA A 134 1.38 -25.27 -7.25
N ILE A 135 1.18 -24.49 -6.18
CA ILE A 135 2.10 -23.43 -5.75
C ILE A 135 3.50 -23.98 -5.52
N LEU A 136 3.63 -25.07 -4.74
CA LEU A 136 4.93 -25.63 -4.38
C LEU A 136 5.63 -26.28 -5.59
N GLU A 137 4.89 -26.98 -6.44
CA GLU A 137 5.41 -27.58 -7.67
C GLU A 137 5.91 -26.50 -8.64
N GLN A 138 5.11 -25.45 -8.86
CA GLN A 138 5.49 -24.32 -9.71
C GLN A 138 6.70 -23.56 -9.15
N ALA A 139 6.73 -23.30 -7.84
CA ALA A 139 7.86 -22.65 -7.19
C ALA A 139 9.16 -23.46 -7.34
N ALA A 140 9.09 -24.78 -7.12
CA ALA A 140 10.22 -25.68 -7.30
C ALA A 140 10.69 -25.73 -8.77
N GLY A 141 9.75 -25.74 -9.72
CA GLY A 141 10.03 -25.68 -11.15
C GLY A 141 10.78 -24.40 -11.55
N GLU A 142 10.30 -23.24 -11.09
CA GLU A 142 10.95 -21.95 -11.37
C GLU A 142 12.35 -21.85 -10.76
N ARG A 143 12.54 -22.35 -9.54
CA ARG A 143 13.88 -22.44 -8.92
C ARG A 143 14.81 -23.34 -9.74
N LYS A 144 14.33 -24.52 -10.13
CA LYS A 144 15.12 -25.48 -10.93
C LYS A 144 15.50 -24.92 -12.30
N ALA A 145 14.62 -24.12 -12.89
CA ALA A 145 14.86 -23.45 -14.17
C ALA A 145 15.69 -22.16 -14.04
N GLY A 146 16.01 -21.71 -12.81
CA GLY A 146 16.79 -20.49 -12.56
C GLY A 146 16.02 -19.20 -12.84
N VAL A 147 14.68 -19.24 -12.86
CA VAL A 147 13.80 -18.10 -13.16
C VAL A 147 12.91 -17.69 -11.97
N GLY A 148 13.07 -18.35 -10.82
CA GLY A 148 12.33 -18.02 -9.61
C GLY A 148 12.70 -16.62 -9.10
N ASP A 149 11.68 -15.82 -8.79
CA ASP A 149 11.87 -14.49 -8.20
C ASP A 149 12.05 -14.61 -6.69
N ILE A 150 13.30 -14.51 -6.23
CA ILE A 150 13.69 -14.69 -4.83
C ILE A 150 13.87 -13.32 -4.18
N GLU A 151 13.01 -13.01 -3.21
CA GLU A 151 13.00 -11.75 -2.48
C GLU A 151 13.61 -11.97 -1.08
N GLY A 152 14.50 -11.08 -0.65
CA GLY A 152 15.09 -11.14 0.69
C GLY A 152 15.87 -12.43 1.00
N GLY A 153 16.24 -13.20 -0.03
CA GLY A 153 17.03 -14.44 0.07
C GLY A 153 16.24 -15.70 0.42
N THR A 154 15.05 -15.59 1.04
CA THR A 154 14.25 -16.76 1.47
C THR A 154 12.82 -16.76 0.96
N ASN A 155 12.24 -15.59 0.64
CA ASN A 155 10.91 -15.51 0.06
C ASN A 155 10.96 -15.83 -1.43
N GLN A 156 9.86 -16.34 -1.98
CA GLN A 156 9.67 -16.46 -3.42
C GLN A 156 8.32 -15.88 -3.82
N ARG A 157 8.32 -15.11 -4.91
CA ARG A 157 7.10 -14.65 -5.56
C ARG A 157 6.84 -15.43 -6.84
N LEU A 158 5.62 -15.92 -7.00
CA LEU A 158 5.16 -16.50 -8.25
C LEU A 158 4.30 -15.46 -8.96
N TRP A 159 4.81 -14.91 -10.05
CA TRP A 159 4.09 -13.95 -10.89
C TRP A 159 3.10 -14.63 -11.83
N ASN A 160 2.01 -13.95 -12.19
CA ASN A 160 1.07 -14.36 -13.25
C ASN A 160 0.61 -15.83 -13.13
N VAL A 161 0.17 -16.23 -11.93
CA VAL A 161 -0.20 -17.63 -11.63
C VAL A 161 -1.36 -18.16 -12.48
N VAL A 162 -2.16 -17.27 -13.04
CA VAL A 162 -3.24 -17.58 -13.99
C VAL A 162 -2.76 -18.34 -15.23
N ASN A 163 -1.48 -18.19 -15.61
CA ASN A 163 -0.89 -18.88 -16.76
C ASN A 163 -0.17 -20.19 -16.36
N LYS A 164 -0.27 -20.61 -15.10
CA LYS A 164 0.59 -21.66 -14.52
C LYS A 164 -0.16 -22.92 -14.09
N GLY A 165 -1.49 -22.94 -14.18
CA GLY A 165 -2.29 -24.12 -13.83
C GLY A 165 -3.79 -23.83 -13.85
N ALA A 166 -4.59 -24.88 -14.09
CA ALA A 166 -6.04 -24.76 -14.18
C ALA A 166 -6.66 -24.42 -12.81
N GLU A 167 -6.09 -24.93 -11.73
CA GLU A 167 -6.49 -24.67 -10.36
C GLU A 167 -6.45 -23.17 -9.99
N PHE A 168 -5.53 -22.39 -10.57
CA PHE A 168 -5.50 -20.94 -10.36
C PHE A 168 -6.64 -20.24 -11.11
N LEU A 169 -7.04 -20.76 -12.28
CA LEU A 169 -8.21 -20.27 -13.01
C LEU A 169 -9.50 -20.66 -12.31
N ASP A 170 -9.57 -21.87 -11.75
CA ASP A 170 -10.71 -22.31 -10.93
C ASP A 170 -10.90 -21.39 -9.72
N LEU A 171 -9.80 -20.99 -9.07
CA LEU A 171 -9.85 -19.98 -8.01
C LEU A 171 -10.44 -18.66 -8.53
N LEU A 172 -10.09 -18.18 -9.72
CA LEU A 172 -10.67 -16.94 -10.26
C LEU A 172 -12.18 -17.01 -10.51
N ASN A 173 -12.76 -18.20 -10.62
CA ASN A 173 -14.20 -18.40 -10.70
C ASN A 173 -14.87 -18.48 -9.31
N HIS A 174 -14.15 -18.16 -8.24
CA HIS A 174 -14.68 -18.22 -6.88
C HIS A 174 -15.79 -17.17 -6.67
N PRO A 175 -16.96 -17.55 -6.11
CA PRO A 175 -18.13 -16.66 -6.02
C PRO A 175 -17.91 -15.40 -5.17
N LEU A 176 -16.90 -15.39 -4.29
CA LEU A 176 -16.52 -14.19 -3.54
C LEU A 176 -16.07 -13.04 -4.44
N PHE A 177 -15.47 -13.33 -5.60
CA PHE A 177 -15.06 -12.29 -6.53
C PHE A 177 -16.29 -11.55 -7.05
N ASP A 178 -17.28 -12.25 -7.60
CA ASP A 178 -18.52 -11.63 -8.10
C ASP A 178 -19.26 -10.85 -7.02
N GLU A 179 -19.39 -11.44 -5.83
CA GLU A 179 -20.16 -10.88 -4.71
C GLU A 179 -19.55 -9.59 -4.14
N LEU A 180 -18.21 -9.50 -4.11
CA LEU A 180 -17.50 -8.35 -3.53
C LEU A 180 -17.06 -7.33 -4.58
N LEU A 181 -16.66 -7.76 -5.78
CA LEU A 181 -16.21 -6.84 -6.83
C LEU A 181 -17.35 -5.97 -7.36
N ALA A 182 -18.49 -6.57 -7.73
CA ALA A 182 -19.63 -5.80 -8.23
C ALA A 182 -20.16 -4.82 -7.16
N TRP A 183 -20.16 -5.26 -5.90
CA TRP A 183 -20.57 -4.43 -4.77
C TRP A 183 -19.60 -3.27 -4.46
N TYR A 184 -18.29 -3.50 -4.57
CA TYR A 184 -17.29 -2.53 -4.12
C TYR A 184 -16.74 -1.64 -5.25
N LEU A 185 -16.49 -2.21 -6.42
CA LEU A 185 -15.88 -1.54 -7.58
C LEU A 185 -16.86 -1.34 -8.76
N GLY A 186 -18.04 -1.96 -8.71
CA GLY A 186 -19.03 -1.90 -9.79
C GLY A 186 -18.80 -2.93 -10.92
N ASP A 187 -19.62 -2.83 -11.97
CA ASP A 187 -19.83 -3.89 -12.98
C ASP A 187 -18.69 -4.10 -14.00
N TYR A 188 -17.62 -3.31 -13.93
CA TYR A 188 -16.52 -3.33 -14.93
C TYR A 188 -15.13 -3.50 -14.32
N SER A 189 -15.06 -4.13 -13.15
CA SER A 189 -13.77 -4.52 -12.56
C SER A 189 -13.03 -5.55 -13.43
N TYR A 190 -11.71 -5.55 -13.37
CA TYR A 190 -10.86 -6.53 -14.04
C TYR A 190 -9.71 -6.95 -13.14
N LEU A 191 -9.16 -8.14 -13.40
CA LEU A 191 -7.98 -8.63 -12.69
C LEU A 191 -6.75 -7.86 -13.13
N SER A 192 -6.17 -7.05 -12.24
CA SER A 192 -4.92 -6.34 -12.50
C SER A 192 -3.69 -7.23 -12.30
N GLN A 193 -3.70 -8.09 -11.27
CA GLN A 193 -2.57 -8.93 -10.92
C GLN A 193 -3.02 -10.13 -10.07
N ALA A 194 -2.56 -11.33 -10.43
CA ALA A 194 -2.64 -12.52 -9.59
C ALA A 194 -1.22 -13.10 -9.39
N SER A 195 -0.79 -13.13 -8.13
CA SER A 195 0.51 -13.67 -7.72
C SER A 195 0.39 -14.45 -6.42
N VAL A 196 1.41 -15.26 -6.14
CA VAL A 196 1.53 -15.96 -4.87
C VAL A 196 2.81 -15.50 -4.16
N ASN A 197 2.69 -15.20 -2.87
CA ASN A 197 3.79 -14.82 -2.01
C ASN A 197 4.11 -15.99 -1.06
N ILE A 198 5.27 -16.62 -1.25
CA ILE A 198 5.77 -17.70 -0.38
C ILE A 198 6.78 -17.07 0.58
N LEU A 199 6.43 -17.06 1.87
CA LEU A 199 7.28 -16.52 2.92
C LEU A 199 8.28 -17.57 3.39
N GLY A 200 9.57 -17.25 3.31
CA GLY A 200 10.64 -18.06 3.88
C GLY A 200 10.95 -17.67 5.33
N PRO A 201 11.69 -18.53 6.06
CA PRO A 201 12.07 -18.23 7.44
C PRO A 201 12.98 -16.99 7.52
N ASN A 202 12.95 -16.32 8.67
CA ASN A 202 13.79 -15.17 9.03
C ASN A 202 13.66 -13.96 8.09
N ASN A 203 12.52 -13.81 7.41
CA ASN A 203 12.25 -12.61 6.62
C ASN A 203 12.07 -11.37 7.53
N LEU A 204 12.27 -10.20 6.94
CA LEU A 204 12.03 -8.93 7.62
C LEU A 204 10.62 -8.43 7.28
N PRO A 205 9.91 -7.78 8.22
CA PRO A 205 8.66 -7.10 7.92
C PRO A 205 8.86 -6.08 6.80
N MET A 206 7.90 -6.02 5.87
CA MET A 206 7.86 -4.93 4.91
C MET A 206 7.52 -3.62 5.63
N PRO A 207 8.10 -2.48 5.22
CA PRO A 207 7.57 -1.18 5.60
C PRO A 207 6.08 -1.14 5.27
N PHE A 208 5.28 -0.55 6.16
CA PHE A 208 3.87 -0.40 5.84
C PHE A 208 3.70 0.42 4.55
N HIS A 209 2.73 0.00 3.74
CA HIS A 209 2.47 0.61 2.45
C HIS A 209 1.02 0.37 2.03
N ARG A 210 0.64 1.05 0.95
CA ARG A 210 -0.53 0.72 0.14
C ARG A 210 -0.07 0.05 -1.17
N ASP A 211 -0.86 -0.87 -1.70
CA ASP A 211 -0.54 -1.57 -2.95
C ASP A 211 -0.74 -0.71 -4.20
N GLN A 212 -1.55 0.35 -4.12
CA GLN A 212 -1.97 1.18 -5.26
C GLN A 212 -0.94 2.25 -5.69
N VAL A 213 0.35 1.88 -5.69
CA VAL A 213 1.50 2.81 -5.72
C VAL A 213 1.58 3.79 -6.91
N PRO A 214 1.05 3.51 -8.11
CA PRO A 214 1.05 4.47 -9.21
C PRO A 214 -0.32 5.05 -9.56
N MET A 215 -1.38 4.68 -8.84
CA MET A 215 -2.73 5.11 -9.18
C MET A 215 -2.94 6.50 -8.61
N ASN A 216 -2.95 7.52 -9.48
CA ASN A 216 -3.14 8.93 -9.11
C ASN A 216 -4.54 9.09 -8.50
N PRO A 217 -4.70 9.14 -7.17
CA PRO A 217 -6.01 9.08 -6.55
C PRO A 217 -6.60 10.49 -6.54
N PHE A 218 -7.15 10.91 -7.68
CA PHE A 218 -8.12 12.01 -7.69
C PHE A 218 -9.53 11.54 -7.38
N THR A 219 -9.66 10.45 -6.64
CA THR A 219 -10.94 9.87 -6.33
C THR A 219 -10.97 9.37 -4.89
N ASP A 220 -12.07 9.71 -4.22
CA ASP A 220 -12.46 9.11 -2.94
C ASP A 220 -13.11 7.72 -3.15
N ASP A 221 -13.40 7.36 -4.40
CA ASP A 221 -13.95 6.06 -4.75
C ASP A 221 -12.86 4.97 -4.74
N PRO A 222 -13.19 3.76 -4.28
CA PRO A 222 -12.25 2.65 -4.34
C PRO A 222 -11.96 2.28 -5.80
N VAL A 223 -10.68 2.27 -6.15
CA VAL A 223 -10.17 1.92 -7.49
C VAL A 223 -9.57 0.51 -7.55
N GLY A 224 -9.59 -0.22 -6.44
CA GLY A 224 -9.12 -1.60 -6.37
C GLY A 224 -9.49 -2.29 -5.06
N LEU A 225 -9.56 -3.61 -5.11
CA LEU A 225 -9.82 -4.50 -3.98
C LEU A 225 -8.89 -5.70 -4.08
N SER A 226 -8.06 -5.92 -3.05
CA SER A 226 -7.15 -7.06 -2.98
C SER A 226 -7.82 -8.24 -2.29
N PHE A 227 -7.67 -9.43 -2.86
CA PHE A 227 -8.10 -10.69 -2.26
C PHE A 227 -6.87 -11.49 -1.86
N MET A 228 -6.82 -11.93 -0.60
CA MET A 228 -5.74 -12.77 -0.07
C MET A 228 -6.33 -14.09 0.43
N PHE A 229 -5.96 -15.18 -0.23
CA PHE A 229 -6.31 -16.53 0.20
C PHE A 229 -5.11 -17.16 0.88
N TYR A 230 -5.27 -17.55 2.14
CA TYR A 230 -4.21 -18.19 2.92
C TYR A 230 -4.22 -19.70 2.69
N MET A 231 -3.05 -20.25 2.32
CA MET A 231 -2.87 -21.69 2.06
C MET A 231 -2.44 -22.48 3.31
N GLU A 232 -2.28 -21.78 4.43
CA GLU A 232 -1.94 -22.29 5.75
C GLU A 232 -2.41 -21.30 6.83
N ASP A 233 -2.44 -21.76 8.08
CA ASP A 233 -2.80 -20.92 9.22
C ASP A 233 -1.83 -19.75 9.36
N SER A 234 -2.38 -18.54 9.44
CA SER A 234 -1.58 -17.31 9.58
C SER A 234 -1.48 -16.91 11.05
N SER A 235 -0.27 -16.59 11.51
CA SER A 235 0.04 -16.25 12.89
C SER A 235 1.16 -15.21 12.98
N LYS A 236 1.35 -14.67 14.19
CA LYS A 236 2.48 -13.77 14.48
C LYS A 236 3.84 -14.43 14.20
N MET A 237 3.92 -15.76 14.25
CA MET A 237 5.18 -16.51 14.12
C MET A 237 5.59 -16.79 12.66
N ASN A 238 4.62 -16.92 11.75
CA ASN A 238 4.89 -17.23 10.33
C ASN A 238 4.61 -16.05 9.38
N GLY A 239 4.57 -14.83 9.92
CA GLY A 239 4.51 -13.61 9.11
C GLY A 239 3.12 -13.23 8.64
N ALA A 240 2.10 -13.36 9.51
CA ALA A 240 0.77 -12.82 9.22
C ALA A 240 0.83 -11.36 8.78
N THR A 241 0.08 -11.03 7.73
CA THR A 241 -0.05 -9.67 7.22
C THR A 241 -0.53 -8.74 8.32
N GLN A 242 0.23 -7.67 8.57
CA GLN A 242 -0.14 -6.61 9.48
C GLN A 242 -0.94 -5.55 8.73
N VAL A 243 -2.10 -5.20 9.25
CA VAL A 243 -2.98 -4.18 8.69
C VAL A 243 -3.17 -3.07 9.72
N ILE A 244 -3.25 -1.83 9.26
CA ILE A 244 -3.74 -0.75 10.11
C ILE A 244 -5.23 -0.53 9.81
N PRO A 245 -6.12 -0.81 10.76
CA PRO A 245 -7.56 -0.62 10.57
C PRO A 245 -7.90 0.83 10.22
N ALA A 246 -8.88 0.98 9.34
CA ALA A 246 -9.39 2.25 8.83
C ALA A 246 -8.40 3.09 8.01
N SER A 247 -7.17 2.62 7.77
CA SER A 247 -6.16 3.36 7.01
C SER A 247 -6.55 3.68 5.55
N HIS A 248 -7.60 3.05 5.03
CA HIS A 248 -8.16 3.34 3.70
C HIS A 248 -8.90 4.67 3.61
N ILE A 249 -9.33 5.27 4.74
CA ILE A 249 -10.12 6.52 4.73
C ILE A 249 -9.28 7.78 4.71
N GLY A 250 -7.97 7.67 4.92
CA GLY A 250 -7.06 8.80 5.01
C GLY A 250 -5.75 8.51 4.30
N HIS A 251 -4.98 9.57 4.10
CA HIS A 251 -3.91 9.57 3.12
C HIS A 251 -2.52 9.36 3.73
N ASP A 252 -2.23 9.76 4.98
CA ASP A 252 -0.81 9.76 5.43
C ASP A 252 -0.51 9.59 6.94
N ALA A 253 -1.48 9.48 7.85
CA ALA A 253 -1.14 9.68 9.28
C ALA A 253 -0.38 8.54 9.97
N ILE A 254 -0.28 7.35 9.36
CA ILE A 254 0.21 6.16 10.09
C ILE A 254 1.68 5.84 9.80
N PHE A 255 2.24 6.32 8.68
CA PHE A 255 3.61 5.98 8.30
C PHE A 255 4.68 6.95 8.83
N LEU A 256 4.27 8.02 9.51
CA LEU A 256 5.15 9.10 9.95
C LEU A 256 5.32 9.19 11.48
N ASN A 257 4.61 8.37 12.28
CA ASN A 257 4.54 8.50 13.74
C ASN A 257 4.95 7.23 14.53
N HIS A 258 5.64 6.29 13.91
CA HIS A 258 6.22 5.16 14.64
C HIS A 258 7.72 5.38 14.85
N ASP A 259 8.03 6.20 15.86
CA ASP A 259 9.22 6.03 16.71
C ASP A 259 8.90 5.00 17.81
#